data_AF-A9DRG9-F1
#
_entry.id   AF-A9DRG9-F1
#
_cell.length_a   1.000
_cell.length_b   1.000
_cell.length_c   1.000
_cell.angle_alpha   90.00
_cell.angle_beta   90.00
_cell.angle_gamma   90.00
#
_symmetry.space_group_name_H-M   'P 1'
#
loop_
_entity.id
_entity.type
_entity.pdbx_description
1 polymer ?
#
loop_
_entity_poly.entity_id
_entity_poly.type
_entity_poly.pdbx_seq_one_letter_code
_entity_poly.pdbx_strand_id
1 'polypeptide(L)' 'MNITFLYDFKKVEYTITPYNTAAMKRSKELLDKRKKFIHNYVEDNSAKQMKVIINELVDRLFISEKTIYNILKQ' A
#
# COMPACT_ATOMS: atom_id res chain seq x y z
N MET A 1 -11.38 24.43 6.69
CA MET A 1 -10.59 25.53 6.09
C MET A 1 -11.02 25.63 4.63
N ASN A 2 -11.42 26.81 4.17
CA ASN A 2 -11.89 26.96 2.79
C ASN A 2 -10.77 27.53 1.94
N ILE A 3 -10.58 26.95 0.75
CA ILE A 3 -9.64 27.49 -0.24
C ILE A 3 -10.44 27.84 -1.48
N THR A 4 -10.24 29.07 -1.96
CA THR A 4 -10.90 29.59 -3.16
C THR A 4 -9.88 29.65 -4.27
N PHE A 5 -10.18 28.97 -5.39
CA PHE A 5 -9.39 29.08 -6.61
C PHE A 5 -10.19 29.90 -7.63
N LEU A 6 -9.51 30.79 -8.34
CA LEU A 6 -10.09 31.56 -9.44
C LEU A 6 -9.71 30.85 -10.75
N TYR A 7 -10.68 30.26 -11.43
CA TYR A 7 -10.50 29.65 -12.75
C TYR A 7 -11.47 30.30 -13.72
N ASP A 8 -10.97 30.75 -14.88
CA ASP A 8 -11.74 31.43 -15.93
C ASP A 8 -12.74 32.46 -15.39
N PHE A 9 -12.23 33.38 -14.55
CA PHE A 9 -12.99 34.49 -13.93
C PHE A 9 -14.19 34.08 -13.06
N LYS A 10 -14.35 32.79 -12.76
CA LYS A 10 -15.36 32.28 -11.83
C LYS A 10 -14.70 31.92 -10.50
N LYS A 11 -15.29 32.40 -9.41
CA LYS A 11 -14.91 32.00 -8.05
C LYS A 11 -15.51 30.63 -7.78
N VAL A 12 -14.66 29.65 -7.50
CA VAL A 12 -15.09 28.32 -7.04
C VAL A 12 -14.58 28.13 -5.62
N GLU A 13 -15.51 27.99 -4.68
CA GLU A 13 -15.20 27.73 -3.28
C GLU A 13 -15.17 26.23 -3.02
N TYR A 14 -14.03 25.73 -2.54
CA TYR A 14 -13.90 24.35 -2.10
C TYR A 14 -13.79 24.31 -0.58
N THR A 15 -14.70 23.56 0.06
CA THR A 15 -14.61 23.25 1.48
C THR A 15 -13.65 22.10 1.70
N ILE A 16 -12.49 22.34 2.32
CA ILE A 16 -11.62 21.25 2.78
C ILE A 16 -12.21 20.73 4.09
N THR A 17 -12.88 19.57 4.00
CA THR A 17 -13.14 18.73 5.17
C THR A 17 -11.82 18.05 5.56
N PRO A 18 -11.43 18.00 6.84
CA PRO A 18 -10.29 17.20 7.26
C PRO A 18 -10.49 15.78 6.75
N TYR A 19 -9.53 15.25 5.98
CA TYR A 19 -9.59 13.89 5.46
C TYR A 19 -9.93 12.94 6.61
N ASN A 20 -10.99 12.16 6.45
CA ASN A 20 -11.37 11.15 7.42
C ASN A 20 -10.17 10.23 7.67
N THR A 21 -9.59 10.34 8.88
CA THR A 21 -8.42 9.58 9.31
C THR A 21 -8.66 8.06 9.25
N ALA A 22 -9.92 7.60 9.28
CA ALA A 22 -10.26 6.18 9.17
C ALA A 22 -9.95 5.58 7.80
N ALA A 23 -10.07 6.35 6.70
CA ALA A 23 -9.71 5.87 5.36
C ALA A 23 -8.19 5.66 5.23
N MET A 24 -7.38 6.60 5.76
CA MET A 24 -5.93 6.45 5.84
C MET A 24 -5.49 5.36 6.82
N LYS A 25 -6.17 5.20 7.96
CA LYS A 25 -5.90 4.12 8.94
C LYS A 25 -6.19 2.73 8.35
N ARG A 26 -7.32 2.55 7.66
CA ARG A 26 -7.68 1.28 7.00
C ARG A 26 -6.68 0.90 5.90
N SER A 27 -6.18 1.89 5.16
CA SER A 27 -5.11 1.69 4.18
C SER A 27 -3.82 1.18 4.84
N LYS A 28 -3.43 1.77 5.98
CA LYS A 28 -2.25 1.34 6.75
C LYS A 28 -2.39 -0.09 7.29
N GLU A 29 -3.53 -0.44 7.87
CA GLU A 29 -3.79 -1.79 8.38
C GLU A 29 -3.75 -2.86 7.28
N LEU A 30 -4.26 -2.53 6.08
CA LEU A 30 -4.21 -3.44 4.93
C LEU A 30 -2.77 -3.66 4.45
N LEU A 31 -1.96 -2.60 4.46
CA LEU A 31 -0.53 -2.70 4.15
C LEU A 31 0.19 -3.57 5.18
N ASP A 32 -0.05 -3.36 6.48
CA ASP A 32 0.57 -4.15 7.54
C ASP A 32 0.17 -5.63 7.48
N LYS A 33 -1.11 -5.93 7.21
CA LYS A 33 -1.59 -7.30 6.95
C LYS A 33 -0.88 -7.94 5.77
N ARG A 34 -0.69 -7.19 4.67
CA ARG A 34 0.01 -7.67 3.49
C ARG A 34 1.49 -7.96 3.77
N LYS A 35 2.16 -7.08 4.52
CA LYS A 35 3.55 -7.31 4.97
C LYS A 35 3.64 -8.58 5.81
N LYS A 36 2.78 -8.71 6.82
CA LYS A 36 2.75 -9.88 7.71
C LYS A 36 2.51 -11.18 6.94
N PHE A 37 1.61 -11.16 5.97
CA PHE A 37 1.37 -12.31 5.09
C PHE A 37 2.64 -12.72 4.32
N ILE A 38 3.36 -11.77 3.74
CA ILE A 38 4.60 -12.04 2.99
C ILE A 38 5.66 -12.67 3.91
N HIS A 39 5.90 -12.10 5.10
CA HIS A 39 6.88 -12.65 6.04
C HIS A 39 6.54 -14.07 6.48
N ASN A 40 5.28 -14.31 6.89
CA ASN A 40 4.82 -15.63 7.29
C ASN A 40 4.98 -16.65 6.15
N TYR A 41 4.60 -16.26 4.93
CA TYR A 41 4.71 -17.17 3.78
C TYR A 41 6.17 -17.55 3.49
N VAL A 42 7.11 -16.61 3.64
CA VAL A 42 8.54 -16.86 3.48
C VAL A 42 9.08 -17.77 4.57
N GLU A 43 8.66 -17.59 5.83
CA GLU A 43 9.05 -18.46 6.95
C GLU A 43 8.49 -19.90 6.78
N ASP A 44 7.20 -20.02 6.47
CA ASP A 44 6.51 -21.30 6.25
C ASP A 44 7.10 -22.08 5.06
N ASN A 45 7.63 -21.35 4.06
CA ASN A 45 8.25 -21.93 2.87
C ASN A 45 9.77 -21.83 2.89
N SER A 46 10.40 -21.60 4.04
CA SER A 46 11.85 -21.41 4.17
C SER A 46 12.70 -22.58 3.64
N ALA A 47 12.12 -23.77 3.51
CA ALA A 47 12.73 -24.93 2.86
C ALA A 47 12.87 -24.79 1.32
N LYS A 48 12.09 -23.91 0.69
CA LYS A 48 12.16 -23.62 -0.75
C LYS A 48 13.21 -22.54 -1.03
N GLN A 49 13.71 -22.52 -2.26
CA GLN A 49 14.56 -21.42 -2.71
C GLN A 49 13.78 -20.09 -2.71
N MET A 50 14.41 -19.03 -2.19
CA MET A 50 13.83 -17.68 -2.10
C MET A 50 13.25 -17.20 -3.44
N LYS A 51 13.92 -17.49 -4.56
CA LYS A 51 13.44 -17.12 -5.90
C LYS A 51 12.08 -17.72 -6.25
N VAL A 52 11.84 -18.98 -5.85
CA VAL A 52 10.55 -19.67 -6.08
C VAL A 52 9.47 -19.03 -5.21
N ILE A 53 9.78 -18.77 -3.94
CA ILE A 53 8.85 -18.13 -3.00
C ILE A 53 8.43 -16.75 -3.51
N ILE A 54 9.39 -15.96 -4.02
CA ILE A 54 9.13 -14.62 -4.54
C ILE A 54 8.25 -14.68 -5.79
N ASN A 55 8.51 -15.59 -6.73
CA ASN A 55 7.63 -15.77 -7.91
C ASN A 55 6.20 -16.14 -7.50
N GLU A 56 6.02 -17.07 -6.56
CA GLU A 56 4.70 -17.43 -6.04
C GLU A 56 4.00 -16.23 -5.39
N LEU A 57 4.73 -15.37 -4.69
CA LEU A 57 4.20 -14.15 -4.08
C LEU A 57 3.84 -13.08 -5.12
N VAL A 58 4.63 -12.92 -6.18
CA VAL A 58 4.32 -12.03 -7.31
C VAL A 58 2.99 -12.44 -7.93
N ASP A 59 2.82 -13.73 -8.23
CA ASP A 59 1.62 -14.27 -8.86
C ASP A 59 0.38 -14.15 -7.96
N ARG A 60 0.53 -14.35 -6.64
CA ARG A 60 -0.58 -14.29 -5.68
C ARG A 60 -0.99 -12.87 -5.30
N LEU A 61 -0.02 -11.97 -5.15
CA LEU A 61 -0.26 -10.61 -4.64
C LEU A 61 -0.33 -9.57 -5.76
N PHE A 62 0.00 -9.94 -7.00
CA PHE A 62 0.04 -9.06 -8.17
C PHE A 62 0.92 -7.82 -7.93
N ILE A 63 2.05 -8.00 -7.24
CA ILE A 63 3.04 -6.95 -6.96
C ILE A 63 4.40 -7.35 -7.53
N SER A 64 5.23 -6.36 -7.86
CA SER A 64 6.54 -6.64 -8.44
C SER A 64 7.48 -7.33 -7.45
N GLU A 65 8.42 -8.13 -7.96
CA GLU A 65 9.51 -8.72 -7.17
C GLU A 65 10.24 -7.66 -6.35
N LYS A 66 10.55 -6.51 -6.98
CA LYS A 66 11.21 -5.38 -6.32
C LYS A 66 10.43 -4.89 -5.10
N THR A 67 9.10 -4.86 -5.18
CA THR A 67 8.23 -4.49 -4.07
C THR A 67 8.34 -5.53 -2.94
N ILE A 68 8.35 -6.82 -3.26
CA ILE A 68 8.50 -7.89 -2.28
C ILE A 68 9.85 -7.81 -1.58
N TYR A 69 10.95 -7.67 -2.32
CA TYR A 69 12.28 -7.49 -1.73
C TYR A 69 12.34 -6.25 -0.84
N ASN A 70 11.69 -5.15 -1.24
CA ASN A 70 11.67 -3.94 -0.44
C ASN A 70 10.85 -4.12 0.85
N ILE A 71 9.78 -4.93 0.82
CA ILE A 71 9.01 -5.29 2.02
C ILE A 71 9.84 -6.19 2.94
N LEU A 72 10.55 -7.18 2.39
CA LEU A 72 11.37 -8.10 3.17
C LEU A 72 12.61 -7.44 3.79
N LYS A 73 13.10 -6.35 3.20
CA LYS A 73 14.26 -5.59 3.66
C LYS A 73 13.93 -4.53 4.72
N GLN A 74 12.67 -4.09 4.78
CA GLN A 74 12.16 -3.15 5.78
C GLN A 74 11.97 -3.82 7.14
#